data_AF-A0A563EX33-F1
#
_entry.id   AF-A0A563EX33-F1
#
_cell.length_a   1.000
_cell.length_b   1.000
_cell.length_c   1.000
_cell.angle_alpha   90.00
_cell.angle_beta   90.00
_cell.angle_gamma   90.00
#
_symmetry.space_group_name_H-M   'P 1'
#
loop_
_entity.id
_entity.type
_entity.pdbx_description
1 polymer ?
#
loop_
_entity_poly.entity_id
_entity_poly.type
_entity_poly.pdbx_seq_one_letter_code
_entity_poly.pdbx_strand_id
1 'polypeptide(L)'
;MHVVDVRRASGGLRLLVRPVAARQWSARLPYPRAGQLIEAIRDSHACAVPEVSLRYQPEAGTGEATLACGQTEVLLDAAEVAVLLDCLRAHMPDRMKPLPG
;
A
#
# COMPACT_ATOMS: atom_id res chain seq x y z
N MET A 1 0.25 -7.20 14.69
CA MET A 1 0.94 -7.59 13.46
C MET A 1 -0.10 -8.09 12.46
N HIS A 2 -0.55 -7.19 11.60
CA HIS A 2 -1.34 -7.49 10.42
C HIS A 2 -0.38 -7.98 9.33
N VAL A 3 -0.80 -8.94 8.51
CA VAL A 3 0.06 -9.38 7.39
C VAL A 3 -0.39 -8.65 6.12
N VAL A 4 0.38 -7.64 5.73
CA VAL A 4 0.25 -6.94 4.43
C VAL A 4 1.26 -7.58 3.46
N ASP A 5 0.75 -8.13 2.36
CA ASP A 5 1.53 -8.81 1.31
C ASP A 5 1.17 -8.17 -0.04
N VAL A 6 2.16 -7.94 -0.89
CA VAL A 6 1.97 -7.41 -2.23
C VAL A 6 2.44 -8.45 -3.23
N ARG A 7 1.62 -8.71 -4.24
CA ARG A 7 1.95 -9.65 -5.33
C ARG A 7 1.80 -8.98 -6.67
N ARG A 8 2.52 -9.48 -7.67
CA ARG A 8 2.26 -9.11 -9.07
C ARG A 8 0.91 -9.69 -9.51
N ALA A 9 0.18 -8.91 -10.29
CA ALA A 9 -1.03 -9.33 -11.00
C ALA A 9 -0.93 -8.82 -12.45
N SER A 10 -1.71 -9.38 -13.37
CA SER A 10 -1.70 -8.91 -14.77
C SER A 10 -1.98 -7.41 -14.82
N GLY A 11 -1.06 -6.61 -15.35
CA GLY A 11 -1.21 -5.14 -15.45
C GLY A 11 -1.15 -4.36 -14.13
N GLY A 12 -0.66 -4.94 -13.03
CA GLY A 12 -0.51 -4.21 -11.77
C GLY A 12 -0.06 -5.06 -10.59
N LEU A 13 -0.45 -4.64 -9.40
CA LEU A 13 -0.20 -5.28 -8.13
C LEU A 13 -1.50 -5.81 -7.53
N ARG A 14 -1.38 -6.70 -6.56
CA ARG A 14 -2.45 -7.13 -5.67
C ARG A 14 -1.98 -7.00 -4.24
N LEU A 15 -2.70 -6.19 -3.46
CA LEU A 15 -2.51 -6.06 -2.02
C LEU A 15 -3.39 -7.12 -1.36
N LEU A 16 -2.80 -7.85 -0.43
CA LEU A 16 -3.43 -8.85 0.41
C LEU A 16 -3.26 -8.40 1.85
N VAL A 17 -4.36 -8.11 2.52
CA VAL A 17 -4.34 -7.61 3.88
C VAL A 17 -5.06 -8.60 4.76
N ARG A 18 -4.32 -9.17 5.71
CA ARG A 18 -4.80 -10.16 6.68
C ARG A 18 -4.75 -9.55 8.07
N PRO A 19 -5.80 -8.81 8.46
CA PRO A 19 -5.85 -8.27 9.81
C PRO A 19 -6.19 -9.36 10.83
N VAL A 20 -5.73 -9.20 12.08
CA VAL A 20 -5.91 -10.22 13.14
C VAL A 20 -7.38 -10.36 13.56
N ALA A 21 -8.11 -9.24 13.63
CA ALA A 21 -9.48 -9.18 14.15
C ALA A 21 -10.55 -8.90 13.08
N ALA A 22 -10.18 -8.90 11.80
CA ALA A 22 -11.10 -8.60 10.71
C ALA A 22 -10.94 -9.58 9.54
N ARG A 23 -11.93 -9.56 8.64
CA ARG A 23 -11.92 -10.43 7.46
C ARG A 23 -10.78 -10.01 6.54
N GLN A 24 -10.02 -11.00 6.06
CA GLN A 24 -9.03 -10.78 5.01
C GLN A 24 -9.69 -10.11 3.81
N TRP A 25 -8.99 -9.15 3.22
CA TRP A 25 -9.39 -8.52 1.97
C TRP A 25 -8.21 -8.39 1.02
N SER A 26 -8.53 -8.14 -0.25
CA SER A 26 -7.52 -7.90 -1.27
C SER A 26 -7.97 -6.82 -2.22
N ALA A 27 -7.06 -5.93 -2.61
CA ALA A 27 -7.29 -4.92 -3.63
C ALA A 27 -6.34 -5.14 -4.80
N ARG A 28 -6.86 -5.10 -6.03
CA ARG A 28 -5.99 -4.96 -7.21
C ARG A 28 -5.51 -3.52 -7.26
N LEU A 29 -4.32 -3.25 -7.75
CA LEU A 29 -3.77 -1.91 -7.87
C LEU A 29 -3.07 -1.80 -9.22
N PRO A 30 -3.66 -1.14 -10.22
CA PRO A 30 -2.97 -0.87 -11.48
C PRO A 30 -1.64 -0.14 -11.23
N TYR A 31 -0.62 -0.38 -12.05
CA TYR A 31 0.72 0.22 -11.82
C TYR A 31 0.71 1.75 -11.62
N PRO A 32 -0.07 2.55 -12.39
CA PRO A 32 -0.14 4.00 -12.14
C PRO A 32 -0.63 4.33 -10.72
N ARG A 33 -1.61 3.58 -10.22
CA ARG A 33 -2.17 3.76 -8.87
C ARG A 33 -1.24 3.23 -7.78
N ALA A 34 -0.50 2.16 -8.06
CA ALA A 34 0.57 1.70 -7.17
C ALA A 34 1.69 2.75 -7.05
N GLY A 35 2.04 3.45 -8.14
CA GLY A 35 2.96 4.58 -8.12
C GLY A 35 2.47 5.73 -7.22
N GLN A 36 1.21 6.13 -7.38
CA GLN A 36 0.59 7.17 -6.53
C GLN A 36 0.57 6.79 -5.05
N LEU A 37 0.30 5.52 -4.73
CA LEU A 37 0.35 5.02 -3.36
C LEU A 37 1.77 5.07 -2.79
N ILE A 38 2.78 4.70 -3.59
CA ILE A 38 4.19 4.80 -3.20
C ILE A 38 4.57 6.25 -2.89
N GLU A 39 4.21 7.19 -3.76
CA GLU A 39 4.47 8.63 -3.57
C GLU A 39 3.77 9.14 -2.30
N ALA A 40 2.50 8.79 -2.12
CA ALA A 40 1.74 9.17 -0.94
C ALA A 40 2.34 8.62 0.37
N ILE A 41 2.81 7.37 0.38
CA ILE A 41 3.50 6.82 1.56
C ILE A 41 4.82 7.56 1.81
N ARG A 42 5.61 7.86 0.76
CA ARG A 42 6.89 8.57 0.90
C ARG A 42 6.72 9.99 1.42
N ASP A 43 5.73 10.70 0.93
CA ASP A 43 5.49 12.10 1.26
C ASP A 43 4.54 12.26 2.47
N SER A 44 4.15 11.15 3.10
CA SER A 44 3.17 11.13 4.20
C SER A 44 1.89 11.89 3.85
N HIS A 45 1.39 11.66 2.64
CA HIS A 45 0.16 12.27 2.12
C HIS A 45 -0.99 11.27 2.06
N ALA A 46 -2.22 11.75 2.22
CA ALA A 46 -3.41 10.92 2.04
C ALA A 46 -3.58 10.54 0.57
N CYS A 47 -3.99 9.31 0.29
CA CYS A 47 -4.23 8.82 -1.07
C CYS A 47 -5.52 8.01 -1.13
N ALA A 48 -6.31 8.24 -2.15
CA ALA A 48 -7.47 7.41 -2.47
C ALA A 48 -7.31 6.85 -3.89
N VAL A 49 -7.58 5.55 -4.04
CA VAL A 49 -7.64 4.85 -5.32
C VAL A 49 -9.07 4.31 -5.49
N PRO A 50 -9.99 5.12 -6.03
CA PRO A 50 -11.41 4.80 -6.09
C PRO A 50 -11.73 3.53 -6.87
N GLU A 51 -10.98 3.25 -7.94
CA GLU A 51 -11.20 2.11 -8.83
C GLU A 51 -11.15 0.76 -8.11
N VAL A 52 -10.48 0.73 -6.96
CA VAL A 52 -10.26 -0.48 -6.15
C VAL A 52 -10.61 -0.23 -4.67
N SER A 53 -11.37 0.84 -4.42
CA SER A 53 -11.91 1.25 -3.12
C SER A 53 -10.86 1.35 -2.00
N LEU A 54 -9.62 1.67 -2.34
CA LEU A 54 -8.50 1.75 -1.41
C LEU A 54 -8.31 3.19 -0.92
N ARG A 55 -8.10 3.38 0.39
CA ARG A 55 -7.69 4.65 0.99
C ARG A 55 -6.50 4.44 1.91
N TYR A 56 -5.52 5.31 1.80
CA TYR A 56 -4.35 5.41 2.66
C TYR A 56 -4.39 6.76 3.38
N GLN A 57 -4.33 6.73 4.70
CA GLN A 57 -4.35 7.92 5.54
C GLN A 57 -3.21 7.83 6.56
N PRO A 58 -2.12 8.61 6.36
CA PRO A 58 -1.01 8.64 7.31
C PRO A 58 -1.42 9.38 8.58
N GLU A 59 -0.89 8.94 9.72
CA GLU A 59 -1.03 9.60 11.01
C GLU A 59 0.21 10.48 11.26
N ALA A 60 -0.03 11.77 11.49
CA ALA A 60 1.03 12.75 11.59
C ALA A 60 1.89 12.52 12.84
N GLY A 61 3.21 12.38 12.65
CA GLY A 61 4.18 12.29 13.75
C GLY A 61 4.41 10.90 14.33
N THR A 62 3.60 9.89 13.97
CA THR A 62 3.82 8.50 14.40
C THR A 62 4.40 7.61 13.31
N GLY A 63 4.18 7.97 12.03
CA GLY A 63 4.54 7.14 10.88
C GLY A 63 3.60 5.95 10.68
N GLU A 64 2.54 5.86 11.49
CA GLU A 64 1.45 4.91 11.31
C GLU A 64 0.53 5.36 10.17
N ALA A 65 -0.28 4.43 9.66
CA ALA A 65 -1.27 4.78 8.67
C ALA A 65 -2.48 3.86 8.71
N THR A 66 -3.65 4.40 8.40
CA THR A 66 -4.85 3.60 8.15
C THR A 66 -4.93 3.22 6.68
N LEU A 67 -5.08 1.92 6.41
CA LEU A 67 -5.36 1.38 5.09
C LEU A 67 -6.80 0.83 5.07
N ALA A 68 -7.67 1.43 4.26
CA ALA A 68 -9.07 1.03 4.16
C ALA A 68 -9.41 0.49 2.77
N CYS A 69 -10.24 -0.56 2.72
CA CYS A 69 -10.82 -1.14 1.54
C CYS A 69 -12.34 -1.31 1.74
N GLY A 70 -13.15 -0.48 1.10
CA GLY A 70 -14.60 -0.47 1.30
C GLY A 70 -14.97 -0.16 2.76
N GLN A 71 -15.60 -1.12 3.45
CA GLN A 71 -16.01 -1.01 4.87
C GLN A 71 -14.98 -1.60 5.85
N THR A 72 -13.85 -2.11 5.36
CA THR A 72 -12.81 -2.69 6.22
C THR A 72 -11.62 -1.75 6.28
N GLU A 73 -11.09 -1.54 7.48
CA GLU A 73 -9.91 -0.73 7.73
C GLU A 73 -8.91 -1.50 8.57
N VAL A 74 -7.64 -1.17 8.41
CA VAL A 74 -6.54 -1.68 9.24
C VAL A 74 -5.61 -0.54 9.59
N LEU A 75 -5.23 -0.46 10.86
CA LEU A 75 -4.16 0.41 11.31
C LEU A 75 -2.83 -0.31 11.09
N LEU A 76 -1.95 0.30 10.32
CA LEU A 76 -0.59 -0.17 10.10
C LEU A 76 0.34 0.62 11.02
N ASP A 77 1.17 -0.09 11.78
CA ASP A 77 2.27 0.57 12.49
C ASP A 77 3.37 1.05 11.53
N ALA A 78 4.30 1.87 12.01
CA ALA A 78 5.36 2.43 11.17
C ALA A 78 6.23 1.36 10.47
N ALA A 79 6.44 0.20 11.10
CA ALA A 79 7.18 -0.90 10.49
C ALA A 79 6.36 -1.58 9.38
N GLU A 80 5.06 -1.79 9.60
CA GLU A 80 4.13 -2.31 8.61
C GLU A 80 3.98 -1.36 7.40
N VAL A 81 3.99 -0.04 7.62
CA VAL A 81 4.02 0.97 6.55
C VAL A 81 5.31 0.87 5.74
N ALA A 82 6.47 0.72 6.39
CA ALA A 82 7.75 0.54 5.71
C ALA A 82 7.79 -0.75 4.88
N VAL A 83 7.29 -1.86 5.43
CA VAL A 83 7.17 -3.14 4.72
C VAL A 83 6.24 -3.02 3.51
N LEU A 84 5.08 -2.38 3.66
CA LEU A 84 4.16 -2.12 2.54
C LEU A 84 4.86 -1.33 1.44
N LEU A 85 5.56 -0.25 1.81
CA LEU A 85 6.32 0.56 0.86
C LEU A 85 7.32 -0.33 0.11
N ASP A 86 8.17 -1.08 0.81
CA ASP A 86 9.19 -1.92 0.20
C ASP A 86 8.62 -3.01 -0.71
N CYS A 87 7.51 -3.64 -0.32
CA CYS A 87 6.82 -4.62 -1.14
C CYS A 87 6.21 -4.02 -2.41
N LEU A 88 5.52 -2.86 -2.32
CA LEU A 88 5.02 -2.13 -3.50
C LEU A 88 6.18 -1.82 -4.45
N ARG A 89 7.23 -1.25 -3.86
CA ARG A 89 8.47 -0.86 -4.50
C ARG A 89 9.14 -2.04 -5.22
N ALA A 90 9.22 -3.24 -4.63
CA ALA A 90 9.85 -4.42 -5.22
C ALA A 90 9.09 -5.01 -6.42
N HIS A 91 7.77 -4.81 -6.48
CA HIS A 91 6.93 -5.38 -7.53
C HIS A 91 6.59 -4.41 -8.67
N MET A 92 6.98 -3.14 -8.58
CA MET A 92 6.85 -2.18 -9.68
C MET A 92 7.78 -2.52 -10.86
N PRO A 93 7.31 -2.40 -12.11
CA PRO A 93 8.09 -2.72 -13.31
C PRO A 93 9.19 -1.69 -13.60
N ASP A 94 8.98 -0.42 -13.23
CA ASP A 94 9.89 0.70 -13.54
C ASP A 94 11.17 0.74 -12.67
N ARG A 95 11.33 -0.23 -11.76
CA ARG A 95 12.49 -0.35 -10.86
C ARG A 95 13.77 -0.87 -11.48
N MET A 96 13.80 -1.06 -12.80
CA MET A 96 15.06 -1.15 -13.55
C MET A 96 15.58 0.22 -14.01
N LYS A 97 15.08 1.35 -13.49
CA LYS A 97 15.78 2.63 -13.68
C LYS A 97 16.79 2.81 -12.54
N PRO A 98 18.10 2.74 -12.83
CA PRO A 98 19.13 2.92 -11.80
C PRO A 98 18.97 4.28 -11.14
N LEU A 99 19.23 4.33 -9.83
CA LEU A 99 19.38 5.59 -9.11
C LEU A 99 20.53 6.37 -9.78
N PRO A 100 20.39 7.68 -10.04
CA PRO A 100 21.56 8.48 -10.40
C PRO A 100 22.54 8.41 -9.21
N GLY A 101 23.76 7.94 -9.51
CA GLY A 101 24.88 7.96 -8.58
C GLY A 101 25.45 9.36 -8.36
#